data_AF-A0A6A0K4J4-F1
#
_entry.id   AF-A0A6A0K4J4-F1
#
_cell.length_a   1.000
_cell.length_b   1.000
_cell.length_c   1.000
_cell.angle_alpha   90.00
_cell.angle_beta   90.00
_cell.angle_gamma   90.00
#
_symmetry.space_group_name_H-M   'P 1'
#
loop_
_entity.id
_entity.type
_entity.pdbx_description
1 polymer ?
#
loop_
_entity_poly.entity_id
_entity_poly.type
_entity_poly.pdbx_seq_one_letter_code
_entity_poly.pdbx_strand_id
1 'polypeptide(L)'
;MIKSNSPNILKEIVDAKKLRLVEAKKKFALSDIEERIKNSGYPLNFSGNLMSNQIQIIAEIKKGSPSKGDFNLQFSVSDLAEIYSTNGASAISVLTNEDHFLGDINDLKLAHEVAYKSRIPVLRKE
;
A
#
# COMPACT_ATOMS: atom_id res chain seq x y z
N MET A 1 8.29 17.50 19.45
CA MET A 1 7.34 18.56 19.09
C MET A 1 7.12 18.51 17.59
N ILE A 2 5.90 18.20 17.13
CA ILE A 2 5.54 18.26 15.71
C ILE A 2 5.56 19.74 15.32
N LYS A 3 6.39 20.13 14.34
CA LYS A 3 6.52 21.52 13.89
C LYS A 3 5.15 22.05 13.42
N SER A 4 4.82 23.26 13.84
CA SER A 4 3.52 23.94 13.76
C SER A 4 3.06 24.34 12.34
N ASN A 5 3.52 23.65 11.30
CA ASN A 5 3.16 23.96 9.91
C ASN A 5 2.90 22.73 9.03
N SER A 6 2.64 21.56 9.64
CA SER A 6 2.03 20.45 8.88
C SER A 6 0.67 20.91 8.37
N PRO A 7 0.37 20.77 7.06
CA PRO A 7 -0.95 21.14 6.53
C PRO A 7 -2.01 20.42 7.36
N ASN A 8 -3.10 21.11 7.73
CA ASN A 8 -4.10 20.62 8.70
C ASN A 8 -4.51 19.15 8.44
N ILE A 9 -4.65 18.80 7.16
CA ILE A 9 -4.98 17.44 6.70
C ILE A 9 -3.98 16.36 7.14
N LEU A 10 -2.67 16.63 7.17
CA LEU A 10 -1.67 15.65 7.61
C LEU A 10 -1.82 15.34 9.10
N LYS A 11 -2.13 16.35 9.91
CA LYS A 11 -2.39 16.15 11.34
C LYS A 11 -3.64 15.29 11.54
N GLU A 12 -4.71 15.59 10.81
CA GLU A 12 -5.96 14.82 10.82
C GLU A 12 -5.71 13.35 10.44
N ILE A 13 -5.00 13.09 9.33
CA ILE A 13 -4.62 11.74 8.89
C ILE A 13 -3.88 10.98 9.99
N VAL A 14 -2.88 11.60 10.60
CA VAL A 14 -2.04 10.96 11.63
C VAL A 14 -2.85 10.69 12.91
N ASP A 15 -3.70 11.62 13.32
CA ASP A 15 -4.51 11.47 14.53
C ASP A 15 -5.57 10.38 14.36
N ALA A 16 -6.22 10.30 13.18
CA ALA A 16 -7.11 9.20 12.84
C ALA A 16 -6.37 7.85 12.82
N LYS A 17 -5.14 7.81 12.28
CA LYS A 17 -4.33 6.58 12.25
C LYS A 17 -3.95 6.08 13.64
N LYS A 18 -3.68 6.97 14.59
CA LYS A 18 -3.40 6.58 15.99
C LYS A 18 -4.60 5.87 16.61
N LEU A 19 -5.82 6.37 16.39
CA LEU A 19 -7.05 5.73 16.88
C LEU A 19 -7.22 4.34 16.26
N ARG A 20 -7.06 4.22 14.93
CA ARG A 20 -7.07 2.92 14.26
C ARG A 20 -6.02 1.94 14.79
N LEU A 21 -4.81 2.42 15.09
CA LEU A 21 -3.74 1.59 15.64
C LEU A 21 -4.14 1.00 16.99
N VAL A 22 -4.79 1.77 17.86
CA VAL A 22 -5.29 1.28 19.15
C VAL A 22 -6.31 0.16 18.94
N GLU A 23 -7.27 0.35 18.05
CA GLU A 23 -8.28 -0.68 17.75
C GLU A 23 -7.66 -1.93 17.08
N ALA A 24 -6.70 -1.75 16.18
CA ALA A 24 -5.99 -2.86 15.54
C ALA A 24 -5.21 -3.71 16.56
N LYS A 25 -4.55 -3.06 17.54
CA LYS A 25 -3.82 -3.75 18.62
C LYS A 25 -4.74 -4.54 19.56
N LYS A 26 -6.02 -4.19 19.67
CA LYS A 26 -7.02 -4.97 20.41
C LYS A 26 -7.45 -6.22 19.64
N LYS A 27 -7.46 -6.15 18.31
CA LYS A 27 -7.92 -7.23 17.42
C LYS A 27 -6.83 -8.23 17.07
N PHE A 28 -5.58 -7.79 16.99
CA PHE A 28 -4.44 -8.61 16.59
C PHE A 28 -3.33 -8.49 17.62
N ALA A 29 -2.99 -9.61 18.28
CA ALA A 29 -1.83 -9.64 19.14
C ALA A 29 -0.55 -9.58 18.30
N LEU A 30 0.51 -8.99 18.85
CA LEU A 30 1.80 -8.92 18.16
C LEU A 30 2.35 -10.32 17.84
N SER A 31 2.15 -11.28 18.76
CA SER A 31 2.52 -12.68 18.58
C SER A 31 1.88 -13.31 17.34
N ASP A 32 0.61 -13.01 17.08
CA ASP A 32 -0.11 -13.55 15.92
C ASP A 32 0.48 -12.99 14.61
N ILE A 33 0.93 -11.74 14.63
CA ILE A 33 1.58 -11.11 13.48
C ILE A 33 2.97 -11.72 13.26
N GLU A 34 3.75 -11.91 14.32
CA GLU A 34 5.06 -12.57 14.25
C GLU A 34 4.96 -14.00 13.71
N GLU A 35 3.95 -14.76 14.13
CA GLU A 35 3.68 -16.10 13.63
C GLU A 35 3.31 -16.08 12.14
N ARG A 36 2.45 -15.15 11.72
CA ARG A 36 2.11 -14.97 10.29
C ARG A 36 3.34 -14.61 9.45
N ILE A 37 4.25 -13.79 9.97
CA ILE A 37 5.50 -13.44 9.27
C ILE A 37 6.39 -14.68 9.11
N LYS A 38 6.53 -15.51 10.14
CA LYS A 38 7.31 -16.76 10.06
C LYS A 38 6.78 -17.71 8.98
N ASN A 39 5.47 -17.73 8.80
CA ASN A 39 4.78 -18.56 7.81
C ASN A 39 4.60 -17.85 6.45
N SER A 40 5.12 -16.64 6.28
CA SER A 40 5.01 -15.88 5.02
C SER A 40 6.11 -16.26 4.03
N GLY A 41 5.83 -16.06 2.74
CA GLY A 41 6.82 -16.26 1.69
C GLY A 41 7.95 -15.23 1.74
N TYR A 42 9.01 -15.47 0.98
CA TYR A 42 10.14 -14.54 0.92
C TYR A 42 9.75 -13.22 0.23
N PRO A 43 10.09 -12.05 0.82
CA PRO A 43 9.87 -10.78 0.15
C PRO A 43 10.76 -10.66 -1.09
N LEU A 44 10.23 -10.03 -2.13
CA LEU A 44 11.03 -9.65 -3.30
C LEU A 44 11.93 -8.45 -2.96
N ASN A 45 13.07 -8.34 -3.64
CA ASN A 45 14.01 -7.26 -3.44
C ASN A 45 13.50 -5.96 -4.09
N PHE A 46 12.70 -5.20 -3.34
CA PHE A 46 12.10 -3.95 -3.83
C PHE A 46 13.14 -2.95 -4.35
N SER A 47 14.20 -2.68 -3.58
CA SER A 47 15.24 -1.74 -4.00
C SER A 47 15.99 -2.26 -5.21
N GLY A 48 16.30 -3.56 -5.25
CA GLY A 48 16.94 -4.20 -6.40
C GLY A 48 16.16 -4.02 -7.70
N ASN A 49 14.84 -4.13 -7.67
CA ASN A 49 13.98 -3.89 -8.84
C ASN A 49 14.00 -2.43 -9.34
N LEU A 50 14.43 -1.49 -8.52
CA LEU A 50 14.56 -0.07 -8.88
C LEU A 50 15.98 0.33 -9.30
N MET A 51 16.96 -0.54 -9.10
CA MET A 51 18.37 -0.29 -9.44
C MET A 51 18.60 -0.62 -10.92
N SER A 52 18.33 0.35 -11.79
CA SER A 52 18.54 0.24 -13.24
C SER A 52 19.00 1.58 -13.82
N ASN A 53 19.70 1.52 -14.96
CA ASN A 53 20.09 2.72 -15.72
C ASN A 53 18.93 3.27 -16.57
N GLN A 54 17.77 2.62 -16.56
CA GLN A 54 16.55 3.07 -17.23
C GLN A 54 15.56 3.64 -16.22
N ILE A 55 14.59 4.43 -16.70
CA ILE A 55 13.48 4.93 -15.88
C ILE A 55 12.74 3.74 -15.26
N GLN A 56 12.61 3.75 -13.94
CA GLN A 56 11.86 2.75 -13.19
C GLN A 56 10.57 3.38 -12.67
N ILE A 57 9.45 2.67 -12.83
CA ILE A 57 8.12 3.16 -12.48
C ILE A 57 7.58 2.37 -11.29
N ILE A 58 7.16 3.10 -10.24
CA ILE A 58 6.32 2.56 -9.18
C ILE A 58 4.88 2.98 -9.51
N ALA A 59 4.07 2.04 -9.99
CA ALA A 59 2.67 2.32 -10.31
C ALA A 59 1.80 2.23 -9.05
N GLU A 60 1.00 3.26 -8.76
CA GLU A 60 0.22 3.33 -7.52
C GLU A 60 -1.26 2.97 -7.75
N ILE A 61 -1.76 1.98 -7.02
CA ILE A 61 -3.18 1.67 -6.90
C ILE A 61 -3.76 2.54 -5.80
N LYS A 62 -4.66 3.46 -6.19
CA LYS A 62 -5.24 4.46 -5.31
C LYS A 62 -6.69 4.74 -5.71
N LYS A 63 -7.62 4.46 -4.80
CA LYS A 63 -9.07 4.60 -5.02
C LYS A 63 -9.56 6.03 -4.84
N GLY A 64 -8.93 6.81 -3.97
CA GLY A 64 -9.26 8.23 -3.81
C GLY A 64 -8.16 9.04 -3.13
N SER A 65 -8.44 10.32 -2.89
CA SER A 65 -7.58 11.20 -2.08
C SER A 65 -8.33 12.38 -1.47
N PRO A 66 -7.82 13.01 -0.41
CA PRO A 66 -8.47 14.18 0.20
C PRO A 66 -8.68 15.33 -0.79
N SER A 67 -7.75 15.51 -1.74
CA SER A 67 -7.80 16.62 -2.70
C SER A 67 -8.75 16.39 -3.87
N LYS A 68 -9.06 15.13 -4.22
CA LYS A 68 -9.75 14.78 -5.46
C LYS A 68 -10.95 13.85 -5.26
N GLY A 69 -11.26 13.45 -4.03
CA GLY A 69 -12.35 12.51 -3.72
C GLY A 69 -12.07 11.10 -4.23
N ASP A 70 -13.15 10.35 -4.44
CA ASP A 70 -13.14 9.02 -5.06
C ASP A 70 -12.86 9.14 -6.56
N PHE A 71 -12.00 8.27 -7.09
CA PHE A 71 -11.64 8.23 -8.50
C PHE A 71 -12.62 7.40 -9.34
N ASN A 72 -13.58 6.71 -8.72
CA ASN A 72 -14.60 5.89 -9.38
C ASN A 72 -13.98 4.91 -10.39
N LEU A 73 -12.99 4.15 -9.91
CA LEU A 73 -12.20 3.24 -10.74
C LEU A 73 -13.09 2.16 -11.36
N GLN A 74 -12.94 1.97 -12.67
CA GLN A 74 -13.63 0.90 -13.41
C GLN A 74 -12.95 -0.47 -13.26
N PHE A 75 -11.76 -0.50 -12.66
CA PHE A 75 -10.93 -1.70 -12.53
C PHE A 75 -10.84 -2.13 -11.07
N SER A 76 -10.82 -3.44 -10.84
CA SER A 76 -10.49 -3.98 -9.53
C SER A 76 -9.00 -3.81 -9.23
N VAL A 77 -8.62 -4.01 -7.97
CA VAL A 77 -7.20 -3.99 -7.55
C VAL A 77 -6.40 -5.07 -8.26
N SER A 78 -6.97 -6.26 -8.42
CA SER A 78 -6.33 -7.37 -9.14
C SER A 78 -6.12 -7.02 -10.62
N ASP A 79 -7.10 -6.38 -11.26
CA ASP A 79 -6.98 -5.95 -12.67
C ASP A 79 -5.86 -4.93 -12.83
N LEU A 80 -5.81 -3.92 -11.96
CA LEU A 80 -4.74 -2.91 -12.00
C LEU A 80 -3.37 -3.52 -11.71
N ALA A 81 -3.28 -4.47 -10.78
CA ALA A 81 -2.02 -5.15 -10.47
C ALA A 81 -1.51 -5.96 -11.66
N GLU A 82 -2.40 -6.66 -12.38
CA GLU A 82 -2.06 -7.39 -13.60
C GLU A 82 -1.63 -6.43 -14.72
N ILE A 83 -2.40 -5.36 -14.95
CA ILE A 83 -2.09 -4.34 -15.96
C ILE A 83 -0.71 -3.73 -15.70
N TYR A 84 -0.43 -3.32 -14.46
CA TYR A 84 0.87 -2.72 -14.12
C TYR A 84 2.02 -3.72 -14.26
N SER A 85 1.83 -4.95 -13.80
CA SER A 85 2.85 -6.00 -13.87
C SER A 85 3.21 -6.37 -15.30
N THR A 86 2.24 -6.35 -16.21
CA THR A 86 2.42 -6.72 -17.63
C THR A 86 2.87 -5.55 -18.52
N ASN A 87 2.80 -4.30 -18.04
CA ASN A 87 3.16 -3.10 -18.79
C ASN A 87 4.43 -2.39 -18.27
N GLY A 88 5.31 -3.12 -17.58
CA GLY A 88 6.66 -2.65 -17.26
C GLY A 88 6.78 -1.82 -15.97
N ALA A 89 5.82 -1.92 -15.05
CA ALA A 89 6.03 -1.38 -13.71
C ALA A 89 7.16 -2.14 -13.00
N SER A 90 8.10 -1.40 -12.42
CA SER A 90 9.21 -1.97 -11.64
C SER A 90 8.76 -2.41 -10.25
N ALA A 91 7.73 -1.75 -9.73
CA ALA A 91 7.04 -2.07 -8.49
C ALA A 91 5.61 -1.52 -8.48
N ILE A 92 4.79 -2.00 -7.56
CA ILE A 92 3.43 -1.50 -7.34
C ILE A 92 3.32 -0.90 -5.94
N SER A 93 2.77 0.30 -5.82
CA SER A 93 2.40 0.93 -4.54
C SER A 93 0.90 0.73 -4.32
N VAL A 94 0.48 0.34 -3.12
CA VAL A 94 -0.94 0.18 -2.79
C VAL A 94 -1.25 1.01 -1.55
N LEU A 95 -2.24 1.91 -1.67
CA LEU A 95 -2.76 2.67 -0.54
C LEU A 95 -3.59 1.75 0.36
N THR A 96 -3.23 1.67 1.65
CA THR A 96 -4.00 0.92 2.66
C THR A 96 -4.73 1.82 3.66
N ASN A 97 -4.67 3.13 3.46
CA ASN A 97 -5.33 4.10 4.32
C ASN A 97 -6.82 4.22 3.96
N GLU A 98 -7.68 3.82 4.88
CA GLU A 98 -9.14 3.77 4.70
C GLU A 98 -9.78 5.17 4.67
N ASP A 99 -9.49 6.03 5.66
CA ASP A 99 -10.25 7.29 5.87
C ASP A 99 -10.08 8.31 4.75
N HIS A 100 -8.86 8.40 4.20
CA HIS A 100 -8.49 9.51 3.34
C HIS A 100 -8.21 9.08 1.90
N PHE A 101 -7.87 7.81 1.68
CA PHE A 101 -7.49 7.29 0.38
C PHE A 101 -8.39 6.13 -0.10
N LEU A 102 -9.39 5.76 0.71
CA LEU A 102 -10.34 4.67 0.42
C LEU A 102 -9.64 3.33 0.17
N GLY A 103 -8.45 3.14 0.74
CA GLY A 103 -7.66 1.93 0.62
C GLY A 103 -8.00 0.88 1.68
N ASP A 104 -7.56 -0.36 1.46
CA ASP A 104 -7.76 -1.48 2.38
C ASP A 104 -6.48 -2.33 2.46
N ILE A 105 -6.18 -2.90 3.63
CA ILE A 105 -5.09 -3.87 3.78
C ILE A 105 -5.28 -5.13 2.91
N ASN A 106 -6.53 -5.49 2.59
CA ASN A 106 -6.85 -6.57 1.66
C ASN A 106 -6.47 -6.23 0.22
N ASP A 107 -6.50 -4.95 -0.18
CA ASP A 107 -6.05 -4.53 -1.50
C ASP A 107 -4.55 -4.84 -1.67
N LEU A 108 -3.74 -4.63 -0.63
CA LEU A 108 -2.31 -4.96 -0.63
C LEU A 108 -2.10 -6.47 -0.87
N LYS A 109 -2.91 -7.31 -0.23
CA LYS A 109 -2.84 -8.77 -0.37
C LYS A 109 -3.20 -9.20 -1.79
N LEU A 110 -4.31 -8.69 -2.35
CA LEU A 110 -4.75 -9.00 -3.71
C LEU A 110 -3.70 -8.58 -4.75
N ALA A 111 -3.19 -7.35 -4.63
CA ALA A 111 -2.13 -6.86 -5.53
C ALA A 111 -0.86 -7.71 -5.42
N HIS A 112 -0.47 -8.11 -4.21
CA HIS A 112 0.69 -8.98 -4.00
C HIS A 112 0.51 -10.36 -4.65
N GLU A 113 -0.64 -11.02 -4.46
CA GLU A 113 -0.90 -12.35 -5.03
C GLU A 113 -0.82 -12.36 -6.57
N VAL A 114 -1.24 -11.27 -7.21
CA VAL A 114 -1.13 -11.09 -8.66
C VAL A 114 0.31 -10.76 -9.06
N ALA A 115 0.88 -9.69 -8.53
CA ALA A 115 2.18 -9.14 -8.93
C ALA A 115 3.37 -10.06 -8.63
N TYR A 116 3.26 -10.88 -7.58
CA TYR A 116 4.33 -11.80 -7.16
C TYR A 116 4.67 -12.83 -8.25
N LYS A 117 3.68 -13.27 -9.04
CA LYS A 117 3.87 -14.20 -10.17
C LYS A 117 4.80 -13.62 -11.23
N SER A 118 4.77 -12.31 -11.42
CA SER A 118 5.60 -11.55 -12.37
C SER A 118 6.87 -10.98 -11.73
N ARG A 119 7.21 -11.40 -10.51
CA ARG A 119 8.37 -10.90 -9.74
C ARG A 119 8.35 -9.37 -9.53
N ILE A 120 7.16 -8.78 -9.47
CA ILE A 120 6.98 -7.35 -9.18
C ILE A 120 6.70 -7.16 -7.68
N PRO A 121 7.55 -6.43 -6.94
CA PRO A 121 7.38 -6.19 -5.52
C PRO A 121 6.25 -5.18 -5.27
N VAL A 122 5.57 -5.35 -4.13
CA VAL A 122 4.48 -4.47 -3.73
C VAL A 122 4.88 -3.70 -2.47
N LEU A 123 4.75 -2.37 -2.54
CA LEU A 123 4.94 -1.44 -1.44
C LEU A 123 3.60 -1.13 -0.77
N ARG A 124 3.55 -1.29 0.55
CA ARG A 124 2.47 -0.74 1.36
C ARG A 124 2.67 0.76 1.52
N LYS A 125 1.75 1.55 0.97
CA LYS A 125 1.70 3.01 1.14
C LYS A 125 0.62 3.36 2.16
N GLU A 126 1.00 4.15 3.15
CA GLU A 126 0.16 4.55 4.29
C GLU A 126 0.44 5.98 4.71
#